data_AF-A0A1F7AWI9-F1
#
_entry.id   AF-A0A1F7AWI9-F1
#
_cell.length_a   1.000
_cell.length_b   1.000
_cell.length_c   1.000
_cell.angle_alpha   90.00
_cell.angle_beta   90.00
_cell.angle_gamma   90.00
#
_symmetry.space_group_name_H-M   'P 1'
#
loop_
_entity.id
_entity.type
_entity.pdbx_description
1 polymer ?
#
loop_
_entity_poly.entity_id
_entity_poly.type
_entity_poly.pdbx_seq_one_letter_code
_entity_poly.pdbx_strand_id
1 'polypeptide(L)'
;MQAIFIRDIKGIARKNDVKNVKPGYLHNYLIPNGLAIPATPEKLKYIADKKSKEALRIEELEKNAADVEKKLSKAKIVIKGDGTEKGKLYASITEKDIVNAVKEQAKIELGIDNIKMGKHIKTTGAHEIEIVLPQDHKATLKVTVETK
;
A
#
# COMPACT_ATOMS: atom_id res chain seq x y z
N MET A 1 -1.70 21.72 -32.02
CA MET A 1 -2.78 20.72 -31.92
C MET A 1 -2.50 19.89 -30.69
N GLN A 2 -3.48 19.68 -29.81
CA GLN A 2 -3.26 18.92 -28.58
C GLN A 2 -3.33 17.41 -28.87
N ALA A 3 -2.37 16.68 -28.30
CA ALA A 3 -2.29 15.23 -28.38
C ALA A 3 -2.23 14.63 -26.98
N ILE A 4 -2.89 13.50 -26.82
CA ILE A 4 -2.90 12.69 -25.61
C ILE A 4 -1.99 11.50 -25.87
N PHE A 5 -0.93 11.35 -25.08
CA PHE A 5 0.04 10.27 -25.25
C PHE A 5 -0.48 8.98 -24.61
N ILE A 6 -0.50 7.88 -25.35
CA ILE A 6 -0.94 6.56 -24.86
C ILE A 6 0.23 5.79 -24.26
N ARG A 7 1.45 6.09 -24.72
CA ARG A 7 2.69 5.44 -24.28
C ARG A 7 3.67 6.49 -23.77
N ASP A 8 4.55 6.05 -22.88
CA ASP A 8 5.68 6.86 -22.46
C ASP A 8 6.67 7.01 -23.62
N ILE A 9 7.07 8.24 -23.90
CA ILE A 9 8.12 8.57 -24.84
C ILE A 9 9.20 9.31 -24.06
N LYS A 10 10.36 8.66 -23.92
CA LYS A 10 11.52 9.17 -23.21
C LYS A 10 11.85 10.59 -23.66
N GLY A 11 11.79 11.54 -22.72
CA GLY A 11 12.11 12.96 -22.95
C GLY A 11 10.98 13.80 -23.55
N ILE A 12 9.87 13.22 -23.99
CA ILE A 12 8.77 13.95 -24.63
C ILE A 12 7.53 13.99 -23.76
N ALA A 13 6.99 12.83 -23.34
CA ALA A 13 5.72 12.78 -22.61
C ALA A 13 5.56 11.43 -21.91
N ARG A 14 4.83 11.42 -20.78
CA ARG A 14 4.43 10.19 -20.11
C ARG A 14 3.07 9.70 -20.63
N LYS A 15 2.73 8.46 -20.31
CA LYS A 15 1.40 7.91 -20.60
C LYS A 15 0.29 8.77 -19.96
N ASN A 16 -0.78 9.01 -20.72
CA ASN A 16 -1.92 9.88 -20.42
C ASN A 16 -1.59 11.38 -20.29
N ASP A 17 -0.40 11.81 -20.68
CA ASP A 17 -0.03 13.22 -20.68
C ASP A 17 -0.66 13.94 -21.88
N VAL A 18 -0.98 15.22 -21.72
CA VAL A 18 -1.58 16.07 -22.76
C VAL A 18 -0.61 17.18 -23.12
N LYS A 19 -0.03 17.12 -24.32
CA LYS A 19 0.87 18.18 -24.82
C LYS A 19 0.43 18.73 -26.15
N ASN A 20 0.79 19.99 -26.37
CA ASN A 20 0.63 20.63 -27.66
C ASN A 20 1.75 20.18 -28.59
N VAL A 21 1.38 19.58 -29.73
CA VAL A 21 2.31 19.10 -30.75
C VAL A 21 2.01 19.72 -32.10
N LYS A 22 3.00 19.67 -32.99
CA LYS A 22 2.82 20.04 -34.39
C LYS A 22 1.85 19.06 -35.07
N PRO A 23 0.92 19.54 -35.91
CA PRO A 23 -0.09 18.69 -36.54
C PRO A 23 0.51 17.58 -37.40
N GLY A 24 1.61 17.86 -38.12
CA GLY A 24 2.33 16.85 -38.90
C GLY A 24 3.00 15.78 -38.04
N TYR A 25 3.53 16.15 -36.87
CA TYR A 25 4.11 15.18 -35.94
C TYR A 25 3.03 14.25 -35.35
N LEU A 26 1.83 14.77 -35.10
CA LEU A 26 0.71 13.97 -34.63
C LEU A 26 0.23 12.96 -35.68
N HIS A 27 -0.05 13.41 -36.90
CA HIS A 27 -0.64 12.56 -37.94
C HIS A 27 0.37 11.62 -38.61
N ASN A 28 1.61 12.06 -38.83
CA ASN A 28 2.58 11.27 -39.59
C ASN A 28 3.40 10.34 -38.70
N TYR A 29 3.52 10.63 -37.41
CA TYR A 29 4.38 9.87 -36.50
C TYR A 29 3.62 9.33 -35.29
N LEU A 30 2.95 10.18 -34.50
CA LEU A 30 2.39 9.72 -33.23
C LEU A 30 1.16 8.81 -33.38
N ILE A 31 0.24 9.10 -34.31
CA ILE A 31 -0.97 8.29 -34.55
C ILE A 31 -0.62 6.94 -35.20
N PRO A 32 0.16 6.88 -36.30
CA PRO A 32 0.46 5.61 -36.98
C PRO A 32 1.27 4.65 -36.10
N ASN A 33 2.13 5.17 -35.22
CA ASN A 33 2.90 4.36 -34.27
C ASN A 33 2.12 4.05 -32.97
N GLY A 34 0.85 4.46 -32.85
CA GLY A 34 0.04 4.22 -31.65
C GLY A 34 0.59 4.90 -30.38
N LEU A 35 1.34 6.00 -30.55
CA LEU A 35 1.98 6.73 -29.46
C LEU A 35 1.07 7.81 -28.86
N ALA A 36 0.21 8.42 -29.68
CA ALA A 36 -0.73 9.43 -29.21
C ALA A 36 -2.04 9.45 -30.01
N ILE A 37 -3.07 10.04 -29.42
CA ILE A 37 -4.38 10.30 -30.05
C ILE A 37 -4.69 11.79 -30.02
N PRO A 38 -5.53 12.29 -30.93
CA PRO A 38 -5.99 13.68 -30.89
C PRO A 38 -6.77 13.94 -29.59
N ALA A 39 -6.47 15.08 -28.97
CA ALA A 39 -7.16 15.54 -27.79
C ALA A 39 -8.52 16.16 -28.18
N THR A 40 -9.55 15.32 -28.29
CA THR A 40 -10.93 15.81 -28.41
C THR A 40 -11.46 16.20 -27.03
N PRO A 41 -12.41 17.16 -26.94
CA PRO A 41 -13.00 17.58 -25.67
C PRO A 41 -13.60 16.40 -24.88
N GLU A 42 -14.18 15.42 -25.55
CA GLU A 42 -14.69 14.19 -24.93
C GLU A 42 -13.57 13.34 -24.30
N LYS A 43 -12.46 13.13 -25.03
CA LYS A 43 -11.32 12.34 -24.53
C LYS A 43 -10.60 13.05 -23.39
N LEU A 44 -10.51 14.37 -23.44
CA LEU A 44 -9.97 15.18 -22.35
C LEU A 44 -10.82 15.03 -21.08
N LYS A 45 -12.14 15.11 -21.19
CA LYS A 45 -13.05 14.86 -20.06
C LYS A 45 -12.93 13.44 -19.52
N TYR A 46 -12.86 12.42 -20.40
CA TYR A 46 -12.70 11.03 -20.00
C TYR A 46 -11.41 10.80 -19.21
N ILE A 47 -10.28 11.39 -19.65
CA ILE A 47 -9.00 11.25 -18.94
C ILE A 47 -9.00 12.04 -17.63
N ALA A 48 -9.59 13.23 -17.61
CA ALA A 48 -9.73 14.01 -16.39
C ALA A 48 -10.57 13.26 -15.34
N ASP A 49 -11.71 12.70 -15.73
CA ASP A 49 -12.57 11.88 -14.87
C ASP A 49 -11.85 10.63 -14.36
N LYS A 50 -11.14 9.92 -15.26
CA LYS A 50 -10.35 8.75 -14.89
C LYS A 50 -9.25 9.11 -13.89
N LYS A 51 -8.51 10.20 -14.13
CA LYS A 51 -7.46 10.68 -13.24
C LYS A 51 -8.02 11.12 -11.89
N SER A 52 -9.18 11.79 -11.89
CA SER A 52 -9.88 12.17 -10.65
C SER A 52 -10.32 10.95 -9.85
N LYS A 53 -10.90 9.93 -10.49
CA LYS A 53 -11.29 8.68 -9.82
C LYS A 53 -10.09 7.93 -9.26
N GLU A 54 -8.97 7.92 -10.00
CA GLU A 54 -7.74 7.30 -9.54
C GLU A 54 -7.14 8.06 -8.35
N ALA A 55 -7.13 9.38 -8.39
CA ALA A 55 -6.70 10.22 -7.26
C ALA A 55 -7.60 10.01 -6.03
N LEU A 56 -8.92 9.98 -6.20
CA LEU A 56 -9.87 9.71 -5.11
C LEU A 56 -9.62 8.34 -4.48
N ARG A 57 -9.39 7.30 -5.28
CA ARG A 57 -9.06 5.97 -4.77
C ARG A 57 -7.75 5.96 -3.98
N ILE A 58 -6.72 6.66 -4.46
CA ILE A 58 -5.45 6.77 -3.74
C ILE A 58 -5.67 7.48 -2.41
N GLU A 59 -6.41 8.59 -2.41
CA GLU A 59 -6.72 9.35 -1.19
C GLU A 59 -7.54 8.53 -0.19
N GLU A 60 -8.51 7.74 -0.65
CA GLU A 60 -9.26 6.80 0.19
C GLU A 60 -8.35 5.72 0.79
N LEU A 61 -7.42 5.17 0.01
CA LEU A 61 -6.45 4.20 0.49
C LEU A 61 -5.50 4.81 1.53
N GLU A 62 -5.01 6.04 1.31
CA GLU A 62 -4.19 6.77 2.28
C GLU A 62 -4.95 7.03 3.58
N LYS A 63 -6.20 7.49 3.49
CA LYS A 63 -7.05 7.72 4.68
C LYS A 63 -7.28 6.42 5.46
N ASN A 64 -7.59 5.33 4.76
CA ASN A 64 -7.78 4.03 5.40
C ASN A 64 -6.48 3.53 6.04
N ALA A 65 -5.34 3.67 5.36
CA ALA A 65 -4.04 3.29 5.90
C ALA A 65 -3.71 4.10 7.17
N ALA A 66 -3.91 5.41 7.16
CA ALA A 66 -3.69 6.28 8.31
C ALA A 66 -4.63 5.97 9.50
N ASP A 67 -5.89 5.59 9.23
CA ASP A 67 -6.82 5.17 10.28
C ASP A 67 -6.41 3.83 10.91
N VAL A 68 -6.01 2.87 10.07
CA VAL A 68 -5.48 1.57 10.51
C VAL A 68 -4.18 1.73 11.31
N GLU A 69 -3.27 2.61 10.88
CA GLU A 69 -2.04 2.95 11.58
C GLU A 69 -2.34 3.46 13.00
N LYS A 70 -3.27 4.40 13.15
CA LYS A 70 -3.69 4.94 14.45
C LYS A 70 -4.32 3.87 15.34
N LYS A 71 -5.11 2.97 14.77
CA LYS A 71 -5.72 1.85 15.51
C LYS A 71 -4.67 0.86 15.97
N LEU A 72 -3.72 0.48 15.11
CA LEU A 72 -2.63 -0.44 15.44
C LEU A 72 -1.68 0.14 16.50
N SER A 73 -1.34 1.42 16.40
CA SER A 73 -0.47 2.09 17.37
C SER A 73 -1.08 2.15 18.78
N LYS A 74 -2.41 2.25 18.87
CA LYS A 74 -3.15 2.21 20.14
C LYS A 74 -3.47 0.79 20.62
N ALA A 75 -3.54 -0.17 19.71
CA ALA A 75 -3.84 -1.55 20.04
C ALA A 75 -2.66 -2.17 20.80
N LYS A 76 -2.95 -2.73 21.97
CA LYS A 76 -2.04 -3.60 22.69
C LYS A 76 -2.54 -5.02 22.48
N ILE A 77 -1.74 -5.83 21.80
CA ILE A 77 -2.13 -7.20 21.49
C ILE A 77 -1.44 -8.12 22.46
N VAL A 78 -2.23 -8.97 23.11
CA VAL A 78 -1.73 -9.95 24.08
C VAL A 78 -1.76 -11.32 23.44
N ILE A 79 -0.61 -11.96 23.28
CA ILE A 79 -0.51 -13.32 22.77
C ILE A 79 -0.12 -14.24 23.93
N LYS A 80 -0.95 -15.26 24.20
CA LYS A 80 -0.67 -16.26 25.22
C LYS A 80 0.03 -17.45 24.58
N GLY A 81 1.19 -17.83 25.11
CA GLY A 81 1.96 -18.96 24.63
C GLY A 81 2.46 -19.86 25.76
N ASP A 82 2.62 -21.15 25.48
CA ASP A 82 3.22 -22.08 26.44
C ASP A 82 4.72 -21.82 26.56
N GLY A 83 5.18 -21.58 27.79
CA GLY A 83 6.56 -21.22 28.07
C GLY A 83 7.04 -21.67 29.45
N THR A 84 8.32 -21.44 29.72
CA THR A 84 8.92 -21.62 31.03
C THR A 84 8.80 -20.35 31.86
N GLU A 85 8.73 -20.48 33.19
CA GLU A 85 8.78 -19.35 34.13
C GLU A 85 10.04 -18.48 33.97
N LYS A 86 11.10 -19.01 33.35
CA LYS A 86 12.33 -18.29 32.97
C LYS A 86 12.18 -17.38 31.74
N GLY A 87 10.98 -17.22 31.20
CA GLY A 87 10.66 -16.29 30.12
C GLY A 87 11.02 -16.74 28.71
N LYS A 88 11.27 -18.05 28.52
CA LYS A 88 11.43 -18.66 27.19
C LYS A 88 10.15 -19.39 26.79
N LEU A 89 9.70 -19.17 25.56
CA LEU A 89 8.57 -19.87 24.98
C LEU A 89 9.03 -21.21 24.39
N TYR A 90 8.20 -22.26 24.53
CA TYR A 90 8.45 -23.55 23.90
C TYR A 90 8.18 -23.48 22.39
N ALA A 91 7.09 -22.81 22.02
CA ALA A 91 6.74 -22.50 20.63
C ALA A 91 7.16 -21.07 20.28
N SER A 92 7.66 -20.87 19.07
CA SER A 92 7.98 -19.52 18.58
C SER A 92 6.71 -18.87 18.07
N ILE A 93 6.46 -17.62 18.43
CA ILE A 93 5.37 -16.85 17.84
C ILE A 93 5.81 -16.43 16.44
N THR A 94 5.02 -16.84 15.46
CA THR A 94 5.22 -16.53 14.04
C THR A 94 4.42 -15.29 13.65
N GLU A 95 4.71 -14.74 12.48
CA GLU A 95 3.93 -13.65 11.88
C GLU A 95 2.45 -14.04 11.73
N LYS A 96 2.16 -15.32 11.43
CA LYS A 96 0.79 -15.83 11.32
C LYS A 96 0.02 -15.73 12.64
N ASP A 97 0.67 -16.05 13.75
CA ASP A 97 0.05 -15.95 15.07
C ASP A 97 -0.24 -14.49 15.43
N ILE A 98 0.64 -13.57 15.04
CA ILE A 98 0.43 -12.13 15.22
C ILE A 98 -0.73 -11.64 14.35
N VAL A 99 -0.79 -12.03 13.07
CA VAL A 99 -1.91 -11.68 12.17
C VAL A 99 -3.24 -12.16 12.76
N ASN A 100 -3.29 -13.40 13.25
CA ASN A 100 -4.49 -13.95 13.86
C ASN A 100 -4.89 -13.18 15.13
N ALA A 101 -3.94 -12.90 16.02
CA ALA A 101 -4.19 -12.14 17.23
C ALA A 101 -4.65 -10.70 16.93
N VAL A 102 -4.09 -10.05 15.91
CA VAL A 102 -4.55 -8.73 15.41
C VAL A 102 -5.98 -8.81 14.88
N LYS A 103 -6.29 -9.85 14.10
CA LYS A 103 -7.63 -10.05 13.56
C LYS A 103 -8.66 -10.27 14.67
N GLU A 104 -8.32 -11.03 15.70
CA GLU A 104 -9.23 -11.31 16.83
C GLU A 104 -9.40 -10.11 17.77
N GLN A 105 -8.30 -9.43 18.14
CA GLN A 105 -8.32 -8.39 19.17
C GLN A 105 -8.58 -6.99 18.62
N ALA A 106 -7.96 -6.65 17.49
CA ALA A 106 -8.09 -5.34 16.87
C ALA A 106 -9.14 -5.31 15.74
N LYS A 107 -9.63 -6.48 15.28
CA LYS A 107 -10.55 -6.61 14.13
C LYS A 107 -10.00 -5.98 12.85
N ILE A 108 -8.69 -6.01 12.68
CA ILE A 108 -7.98 -5.52 11.50
C ILE A 108 -7.44 -6.72 10.72
N GLU A 109 -7.73 -6.76 9.42
CA GLU A 109 -7.15 -7.78 8.55
C GLU A 109 -5.79 -7.30 8.03
N LEU A 110 -4.73 -8.04 8.38
CA LEU A 110 -3.38 -7.79 7.91
C LEU A 110 -2.88 -9.01 7.12
N GLY A 111 -2.14 -8.76 6.04
CA GLY A 111 -1.38 -9.79 5.35
C GLY A 111 -0.10 -10.12 6.12
N ILE A 112 0.39 -11.36 5.96
CA ILE A 112 1.66 -11.80 6.55
C ILE A 112 2.81 -10.95 6.00
N ASP A 113 2.78 -10.63 4.71
CA ASP A 113 3.77 -9.79 4.01
C ASP A 113 3.88 -8.35 4.54
N ASN A 114 2.85 -7.89 5.27
CA ASN A 114 2.85 -6.56 5.87
C ASN A 114 3.63 -6.53 7.19
N ILE A 115 3.88 -7.67 7.82
CA ILE A 115 4.59 -7.74 9.10
C ILE A 115 6.09 -7.86 8.82
N LYS A 116 6.86 -6.89 9.30
CA LYS A 116 8.31 -6.91 9.12
C LYS A 116 8.97 -7.49 10.37
N MET A 117 9.13 -8.81 10.37
CA MET A 117 9.74 -9.52 11.49
C MET A 117 11.05 -10.22 11.07
N GLY A 118 12.19 -9.72 11.55
CA GLY A 118 13.49 -10.32 11.22
C GLY A 118 13.73 -11.69 11.88
N LYS A 119 13.19 -11.91 13.08
CA LYS A 119 13.29 -13.18 13.83
C LYS A 119 12.01 -13.42 14.61
N HIS A 120 11.60 -14.67 14.67
CA HIS A 120 10.43 -15.11 15.43
C HIS A 120 10.58 -14.85 16.94
N ILE A 121 9.50 -14.55 17.65
CA ILE A 121 9.55 -14.29 19.10
C ILE A 121 9.65 -15.62 19.85
N LYS A 122 10.70 -15.77 20.65
CA LYS A 122 10.91 -16.94 21.54
C LYS A 122 10.96 -16.56 23.02
N THR A 123 10.73 -15.30 23.34
CA THR A 123 10.86 -14.74 24.68
C THR A 123 9.55 -14.07 25.09
N THR A 124 9.15 -14.27 26.34
CA THR A 124 8.00 -13.57 26.92
C THR A 124 8.32 -12.10 27.14
N GLY A 125 7.29 -11.25 27.23
CA GLY A 125 7.45 -9.80 27.41
C GLY A 125 6.90 -8.95 26.27
N ALA A 126 7.15 -7.65 26.33
CA ALA A 126 6.70 -6.69 25.34
C ALA A 126 7.68 -6.60 24.17
N HIS A 127 7.16 -6.79 22.95
CA HIS A 127 7.90 -6.68 21.69
C HIS A 127 7.23 -5.63 20.81
N GLU A 128 8.04 -4.79 20.18
CA GLU A 128 7.58 -3.82 19.18
C GLU A 128 7.82 -4.39 17.79
N ILE A 129 6.76 -4.46 16.99
CA ILE A 129 6.79 -5.02 15.64
C ILE A 129 6.40 -3.93 14.66
N GLU A 130 7.21 -3.76 13.61
CA GLU A 130 6.89 -2.84 12.53
C GLU A 130 5.96 -3.51 11.50
N ILE A 131 4.87 -2.83 11.17
CA ILE A 131 3.90 -3.23 10.17
C ILE A 131 3.96 -2.21 9.04
N VAL A 132 4.22 -2.69 7.83
CA VAL A 132 4.21 -1.89 6.61
C VAL A 132 2.81 -1.92 6.03
N LEU A 133 2.20 -0.75 5.93
CA LEU A 133 0.89 -0.53 5.34
C LEU A 133 1.04 0.01 3.90
N PRO A 134 -0.03 -0.03 3.09
CA PRO A 134 -0.02 0.58 1.76
C PRO A 134 0.31 2.09 1.83
N GLN A 135 0.79 2.66 0.73
CA GLN A 135 1.12 4.10 0.61
C GLN A 135 2.27 4.58 1.52
N ASP A 136 3.27 3.72 1.76
CA ASP A 136 4.49 4.02 2.56
C ASP A 136 4.23 4.24 4.07
N HIS A 137 3.01 3.98 4.55
CA HIS A 137 2.69 4.07 5.97
C HIS A 137 3.35 2.94 6.78
N LYS A 138 3.88 3.26 7.96
CA LYS A 138 4.47 2.30 8.88
C LYS A 138 3.82 2.44 10.25
N ALA A 139 3.28 1.34 10.76
CA ALA A 139 2.72 1.28 12.10
C ALA A 139 3.61 0.46 13.03
N THR A 140 3.80 0.92 14.26
CA THR A 140 4.46 0.13 15.31
C THR A 140 3.40 -0.52 16.19
N LEU A 141 3.39 -1.84 16.24
CA LEU A 141 2.47 -2.62 17.07
C LEU A 141 3.20 -3.12 18.32
N LYS A 142 2.59 -2.90 19.49
CA LYS A 142 3.08 -3.44 20.76
C LYS A 142 2.41 -4.78 21.04
N VAL A 143 3.20 -5.84 20.97
CA VAL A 143 2.76 -7.21 21.25
C VAL A 143 3.31 -7.63 22.61
N THR A 144 2.43 -7.91 23.56
CA THR A 144 2.80 -8.47 24.87
C THR A 144 2.62 -9.97 24.83
N VAL A 145 3.69 -10.71 25.10
CA VAL A 145 3.65 -12.17 25.17
C VAL A 145 3.62 -12.62 26.62
N GLU A 146 2.54 -13.32 26.99
CA GLU A 146 2.32 -13.85 28.34
C GLU A 146 2.35 -15.38 28.33
N THR A 147 2.88 -15.98 29.39
CA THR A 147 2.75 -17.42 29.62
C THR A 147 1.32 -17.74 30.02
N LYS A 148 0.73 -18.79 29.42
CA LYS A 148 -0.58 -19.28 29.79
C LYS A 148 -0.55 -20.01 31.14
#